data_AF-A0A1H9M2K8-F1
#
_entry.id   AF-A0A1H9M2K8-F1
#
_cell.length_a   1.000
_cell.length_b   1.000
_cell.length_c   1.000
_cell.angle_alpha   90.00
_cell.angle_beta   90.00
_cell.angle_gamma   90.00
#
_symmetry.space_group_name_H-M   'P 1'
#
loop_
_entity.id
_entity.type
_entity.pdbx_description
1 polymer ?
#
loop_
_entity_poly.entity_id
_entity_poly.type
_entity_poly.pdbx_seq_one_letter_code
_entity_poly.pdbx_strand_id
1 'polypeptide(L)'
;MFYKKKNWYSGTITIKVIGEYPELFFDLCTRNGIKVWDIVKTDRTTCLGDIDLRDIPKLRKVKRKTIHKVYFKDKQGLPFLLKHTLYQKPLLIGFMIAVCFIFLLSNMVWRVDVSGLDEELENKVMKQLQSYGVTRGNFQWNIGSPGDIQDQLIKDIPELLWIGVTKNGTAYHLEGVEKTRVEKDEEGVPGHLVATKEGVIVDIYAEKGQPLVKVNDVVKKNDILISAYLNDNTQAEKPEEDDDEELKSPPLIAEGEVIAKVWYKSTISVPLEDKYDVLTGETSVRHYVNVFDLLVPVWNFRNPEFEKTQVEADEKEFYFLNWKIPVSYVKRTILEKEETHEKRTEEAAMALAKEQALRRLKQMIPLDAKIEDEKVLHERVENGKVKLTIYYTVLEDITKRQPLTQGD
;
A
#
# COMPACT_ATOMS: atom_id res chain seq x y z
N MET A 1 9.52 -57.99 -36.58
CA MET A 1 9.32 -56.53 -36.48
C MET A 1 10.12 -56.03 -35.28
N PHE A 2 11.33 -55.53 -35.51
CA PHE A 2 12.25 -55.13 -34.44
C PHE A 2 11.93 -53.68 -34.02
N TYR A 3 11.18 -53.52 -32.92
CA TYR A 3 10.93 -52.21 -32.32
C TYR A 3 12.16 -51.73 -31.57
N LYS A 4 12.84 -50.71 -32.09
CA LYS A 4 13.89 -49.99 -31.37
C LYS A 4 13.24 -48.95 -30.47
N LYS A 5 12.82 -49.35 -29.26
CA LYS A 5 12.22 -48.42 -28.28
C LYS A 5 13.15 -48.24 -27.09
N LYS A 6 13.98 -47.21 -27.15
CA LYS A 6 14.83 -46.79 -26.03
C LYS A 6 14.03 -45.87 -25.10
N ASN A 7 13.44 -46.42 -24.04
CA ASN A 7 12.78 -45.61 -23.01
C ASN A 7 13.83 -44.97 -22.09
N TRP A 8 14.31 -43.77 -22.42
CA TRP A 8 15.30 -43.03 -21.62
C TRP A 8 14.81 -42.71 -20.19
N TYR A 9 13.51 -42.43 -20.03
CA TYR A 9 12.91 -42.05 -18.75
C TYR A 9 12.79 -43.21 -17.74
N SER A 10 12.43 -44.43 -18.18
CA SER A 10 12.29 -45.58 -17.27
C SER A 10 13.61 -46.31 -17.01
N GLY A 11 14.63 -46.08 -17.83
CA GLY A 11 15.92 -46.76 -17.76
C GLY A 11 15.89 -48.10 -18.50
N THR A 12 17.00 -48.41 -19.18
CA THR A 12 17.19 -49.60 -20.00
C THR A 12 18.42 -50.36 -19.54
N ILE A 13 18.34 -51.69 -19.52
CA ILE A 13 19.46 -52.56 -19.14
C ILE A 13 19.73 -53.54 -20.26
N THR A 14 21.00 -53.62 -20.66
CA THR A 14 21.48 -54.63 -21.59
C THR A 14 21.82 -55.90 -20.82
N ILE A 15 21.11 -56.97 -21.13
CA ILE A 15 21.34 -58.30 -20.57
C ILE A 15 22.13 -59.17 -21.56
N LYS A 16 23.10 -59.91 -21.03
CA LYS A 16 23.87 -60.94 -21.74
C LYS A 16 23.40 -62.31 -21.26
N VAL A 17 22.86 -63.10 -22.18
CA VAL A 17 22.35 -64.43 -21.92
C VAL A 17 23.30 -65.45 -22.52
N ILE A 18 23.75 -66.41 -21.71
CA ILE A 18 24.68 -67.48 -22.09
C ILE A 18 24.01 -68.84 -21.83
N GLY A 19 23.96 -69.69 -22.84
CA GLY A 19 23.41 -71.03 -22.77
C GLY A 19 23.20 -71.64 -24.15
N GLU A 20 22.78 -72.89 -24.19
CA GLU A 20 22.36 -73.52 -25.45
C GLU A 20 21.05 -72.87 -25.93
N TYR A 21 20.99 -72.52 -27.21
CA TYR A 21 19.86 -71.80 -27.84
C TYR A 21 19.40 -70.56 -27.03
N PRO A 22 20.25 -69.52 -26.90
CA PRO A 22 19.97 -68.34 -26.07
C PRO A 22 18.77 -67.50 -26.58
N GLU A 23 18.36 -67.68 -27.84
CA GLU A 23 17.17 -67.05 -28.43
C GLU A 23 15.88 -67.41 -27.68
N LEU A 24 15.78 -68.67 -27.21
CA LEU A 24 14.60 -69.20 -26.53
C LEU A 24 14.34 -68.47 -25.21
N PHE A 25 15.38 -67.95 -24.57
CA PHE A 25 15.25 -67.16 -23.35
C PHE A 25 14.52 -65.84 -23.62
N PHE A 26 14.81 -65.18 -24.74
CA PHE A 26 14.15 -63.92 -25.12
C PHE A 26 12.72 -64.13 -25.59
N ASP A 27 12.43 -65.25 -26.27
CA ASP A 27 11.05 -65.65 -26.58
C ASP A 27 10.24 -65.87 -25.28
N LEU A 28 10.83 -66.58 -24.32
CA LEU A 28 10.19 -66.83 -23.02
C LEU A 28 10.00 -65.52 -22.22
N CYS A 29 10.93 -64.58 -22.31
CA CYS A 29 10.77 -63.24 -21.73
C CYS A 29 9.56 -62.51 -22.33
N THR A 30 9.42 -62.55 -23.66
CA THR A 30 8.30 -61.91 -24.38
C THR A 30 6.96 -62.53 -23.98
N ARG A 31 6.89 -63.87 -23.87
CA ARG A 31 5.68 -64.58 -23.41
C ARG A 31 5.29 -64.27 -21.96
N ASN A 32 6.25 -63.90 -21.11
CA ASN A 32 6.00 -63.49 -19.73
C ASN A 32 5.79 -61.97 -19.59
N GLY A 33 5.50 -61.27 -20.70
CA GLY A 33 5.19 -59.84 -20.71
C GLY A 33 6.40 -58.94 -20.41
N ILE A 34 7.62 -59.43 -20.61
CA ILE A 34 8.85 -58.64 -20.56
C ILE A 34 9.13 -58.15 -21.98
N LYS A 35 9.16 -56.83 -22.18
CA LYS A 35 9.50 -56.25 -23.47
C LYS A 35 11.01 -56.31 -23.66
N VAL A 36 11.45 -56.99 -24.71
CA VAL A 36 12.85 -57.07 -25.12
C VAL A 36 13.01 -56.40 -26.47
N TRP A 37 14.07 -55.62 -26.65
CA TRP A 37 14.44 -55.01 -27.93
C TRP A 37 15.95 -55.10 -28.17
N ASP A 38 16.40 -54.74 -29.37
CA ASP A 38 17.80 -54.76 -29.79
C ASP A 38 18.53 -56.08 -29.47
N ILE A 39 17.90 -57.20 -29.84
CA ILE A 39 18.48 -58.54 -29.66
C ILE A 39 19.58 -58.74 -30.70
N VAL A 40 20.81 -58.99 -30.23
CA VAL A 40 21.98 -59.24 -31.07
C VAL A 40 22.63 -60.55 -30.65
N LYS A 41 22.69 -61.51 -31.57
CA LYS A 41 23.43 -62.76 -31.37
C LYS A 41 24.92 -62.50 -31.58
N THR A 42 25.71 -62.73 -30.54
CA THR A 42 27.18 -62.56 -30.61
C THR A 42 27.88 -63.87 -30.93
N ASP A 43 27.37 -65.00 -30.44
CA ASP A 43 27.94 -66.34 -30.64
C ASP A 43 26.84 -67.42 -30.61
N ARG A 44 27.16 -68.68 -30.95
CA ARG A 44 26.22 -69.81 -30.90
C ARG A 44 25.59 -69.99 -29.52
N THR A 45 26.31 -69.62 -28.46
CA THR A 45 25.88 -69.76 -27.06
C THR A 45 25.53 -68.44 -26.38
N THR A 46 25.68 -67.30 -27.05
CA THR A 46 25.57 -65.98 -26.41
C THR A 46 24.72 -65.00 -27.22
N CYS A 47 23.69 -64.44 -26.57
CA CYS A 47 22.88 -63.34 -27.11
C CYS A 47 22.81 -62.15 -26.13
N LEU A 48 22.80 -60.96 -26.70
CA LEU A 48 22.56 -59.69 -26.02
C LEU A 48 21.13 -59.21 -26.32
N GLY A 49 20.51 -58.54 -25.37
CA GLY A 49 19.23 -57.86 -25.60
C GLY A 49 18.96 -56.83 -24.51
N ASP A 50 18.17 -55.82 -24.84
CA ASP A 50 17.82 -54.74 -23.93
C ASP A 50 16.43 -54.94 -23.32
N ILE A 51 16.30 -54.60 -22.05
CA ILE A 51 15.05 -54.69 -21.28
C ILE A 51 14.79 -53.41 -20.46
N ASP A 52 13.53 -53.18 -20.09
CA ASP A 52 13.14 -52.07 -19.20
C ASP A 52 13.59 -52.38 -17.76
N LEU A 53 14.11 -51.36 -17.07
CA LEU A 53 14.52 -51.44 -15.67
C LEU A 53 13.43 -52.01 -14.75
N ARG A 54 12.16 -51.69 -15.04
CA ARG A 54 11.00 -52.11 -14.24
C ARG A 54 10.74 -53.62 -14.32
N ASP A 55 11.21 -54.27 -15.38
CA ASP A 55 10.96 -55.69 -15.61
C ASP A 55 12.04 -56.62 -15.00
N ILE A 56 13.06 -56.08 -14.31
CA ILE A 56 14.06 -56.91 -13.59
C ILE A 56 13.40 -57.94 -12.66
N PRO A 57 12.39 -57.61 -11.83
CA PRO A 57 11.79 -58.59 -10.93
C PRO A 57 11.15 -59.76 -11.68
N LYS A 58 10.53 -59.49 -12.83
CA LYS A 58 9.95 -60.53 -13.70
C LYS A 58 11.04 -61.35 -14.39
N LEU A 59 12.10 -60.71 -14.87
CA LEU A 59 13.26 -61.39 -15.45
C LEU A 59 13.88 -62.38 -14.46
N ARG A 60 13.99 -62.02 -13.17
CA ARG A 60 14.49 -62.94 -12.13
C ARG A 60 13.59 -64.17 -11.95
N LYS A 61 12.27 -64.03 -12.08
CA LYS A 61 11.33 -65.16 -12.03
C LYS A 61 11.50 -66.07 -13.23
N VAL A 62 11.67 -65.50 -14.42
CA VAL A 62 11.94 -66.23 -15.67
C VAL A 62 13.27 -67.00 -15.58
N LYS A 63 14.34 -66.34 -15.16
CA LYS A 63 15.68 -66.94 -15.00
C LYS A 63 15.71 -68.14 -14.04
N ARG A 64 14.85 -68.17 -13.02
CA ARG A 64 14.76 -69.32 -12.09
C ARG A 64 14.18 -70.57 -12.73
N LYS A 65 13.45 -70.45 -13.84
CA LYS A 65 12.82 -71.56 -14.56
C LYS A 65 13.68 -72.10 -15.71
N THR A 66 14.86 -71.52 -15.94
CA THR A 66 15.70 -71.79 -17.11
C THR A 66 17.13 -72.09 -16.71
N ILE A 67 17.84 -72.87 -17.53
CA ILE A 67 19.27 -73.20 -17.35
C ILE A 67 20.21 -72.08 -17.82
N HIS A 68 19.69 -71.06 -18.50
CA HIS A 68 20.47 -69.95 -19.06
C HIS A 68 21.10 -69.06 -17.98
N LYS A 69 22.36 -68.68 -18.18
CA LYS A 69 23.08 -67.72 -17.32
C LYS A 69 22.86 -66.31 -17.84
N VAL A 70 22.39 -65.41 -16.99
CA VAL A 70 22.10 -64.01 -17.34
C VAL A 70 23.03 -63.07 -16.59
N TYR A 71 23.72 -62.21 -17.32
CA TYR A 71 24.61 -61.18 -16.83
C TYR A 71 24.10 -59.79 -17.23
N PHE A 72 24.29 -58.79 -16.36
CA PHE A 72 23.98 -57.40 -16.69
C PHE A 72 25.25 -56.75 -17.25
N LYS A 73 25.22 -56.32 -18.51
CA LYS A 73 26.38 -55.74 -19.19
C LYS A 73 26.41 -54.22 -19.01
N ASP A 74 25.35 -53.55 -19.46
CA ASP A 74 25.27 -52.09 -19.47
C ASP A 74 23.96 -51.60 -18.83
N LYS A 75 24.04 -50.45 -18.17
CA LYS A 75 22.90 -49.77 -17.52
C LYS A 75 22.82 -48.35 -18.09
N GLN A 76 21.69 -48.00 -18.71
CA GLN A 76 21.52 -46.71 -19.37
C GLN A 76 20.19 -46.07 -18.98
N GLY A 77 20.14 -44.73 -18.95
CA GLY A 77 18.93 -43.95 -18.75
C GLY A 77 18.93 -43.04 -17.52
N LEU A 78 17.88 -42.22 -17.43
CA LEU A 78 17.70 -41.17 -16.43
C LEU A 78 17.86 -41.62 -14.96
N PRO A 79 17.31 -42.77 -14.50
CA PRO A 79 17.48 -43.18 -13.10
C PRO A 79 18.93 -43.53 -12.73
N PHE A 80 19.73 -44.02 -13.70
CA PHE A 80 21.15 -44.29 -13.48
C PHE A 80 21.99 -43.01 -13.49
N LEU A 81 21.64 -42.05 -14.34
CA LEU A 81 22.25 -40.73 -14.36
C LEU A 81 21.95 -39.96 -13.06
N LEU A 82 20.68 -39.89 -12.63
CA LEU A 82 20.29 -39.23 -11.37
C LEU A 82 21.01 -39.85 -10.16
N LYS A 83 21.11 -41.19 -10.12
CA LYS A 83 21.83 -41.85 -9.04
C LYS A 83 23.32 -41.49 -9.06
N HIS A 84 23.94 -41.43 -10.24
CA HIS A 84 25.34 -41.04 -10.35
C HIS A 84 25.56 -39.57 -9.94
N THR A 85 24.70 -38.66 -10.39
CA THR A 85 24.79 -37.22 -10.07
C THR A 85 24.49 -36.93 -8.60
N LEU A 86 23.54 -37.63 -7.96
CA LEU A 86 23.27 -37.52 -6.53
C LEU A 86 24.42 -38.04 -5.65
N TYR A 87 25.23 -38.97 -6.15
CA TYR A 87 26.42 -39.46 -5.44
C TYR A 87 27.63 -38.52 -5.57
N GLN A 88 27.65 -37.67 -6.61
CA GLN A 88 28.66 -36.62 -6.75
C GLN A 88 28.33 -35.43 -5.85
N LYS A 89 28.81 -35.50 -4.60
CA LYS A 89 28.71 -34.42 -3.62
C LYS A 89 29.04 -33.02 -4.17
N PRO A 90 30.10 -32.78 -4.96
CA PRO A 90 30.41 -31.44 -5.46
C PRO A 90 29.35 -30.90 -6.44
N LEU A 91 28.74 -31.76 -7.27
CA LEU A 91 27.71 -31.35 -8.22
C LEU A 91 26.43 -30.93 -7.48
N LEU A 92 26.02 -31.70 -6.46
CA LEU A 92 24.86 -31.38 -5.63
C LEU A 92 25.07 -30.06 -4.86
N ILE A 93 26.26 -29.86 -4.31
CA ILE A 93 26.63 -28.62 -3.61
C ILE A 93 26.62 -27.44 -4.59
N GLY A 94 27.22 -27.57 -5.77
CA GLY A 94 27.22 -26.52 -6.79
C GLY A 94 25.80 -26.16 -7.25
N PHE A 95 24.94 -27.15 -7.43
CA PHE A 95 23.53 -26.93 -7.76
C PHE A 95 22.79 -26.17 -6.64
N MET A 96 22.95 -26.59 -5.38
CA MET A 96 22.33 -25.89 -4.24
C MET A 96 22.83 -24.45 -4.10
N ILE A 97 24.14 -24.22 -4.32
CA ILE A 97 24.73 -22.88 -4.34
C ILE A 97 24.13 -22.05 -5.46
N ALA A 98 24.00 -22.59 -6.68
CA ALA A 98 23.40 -21.87 -7.80
C ALA A 98 21.94 -21.49 -7.53
N VAL A 99 21.14 -22.40 -6.96
CA VAL A 99 19.75 -22.11 -6.56
C VAL A 99 19.71 -21.02 -5.47
N CYS A 100 20.58 -21.10 -4.47
CA CYS A 100 20.70 -20.08 -3.43
C CYS A 100 21.06 -18.71 -4.01
N PHE A 101 22.02 -18.66 -4.94
CA PHE A 101 22.39 -17.42 -5.63
C PHE A 101 21.24 -16.83 -6.43
N ILE A 102 20.51 -17.64 -7.19
CA ILE A 102 19.33 -17.18 -7.95
C ILE A 102 18.27 -16.63 -6.99
N PHE A 103 18.04 -17.31 -5.86
CA PHE A 103 17.11 -16.84 -4.84
C PHE A 103 17.53 -15.48 -4.25
N LEU A 104 18.81 -15.29 -3.91
CA LEU A 104 19.33 -14.02 -3.42
C LEU A 104 19.18 -12.90 -4.45
N LEU A 105 19.56 -13.16 -5.71
CA LEU A 105 19.45 -12.18 -6.80
C LEU A 105 17.99 -11.83 -7.13
N SER A 106 17.07 -12.78 -6.92
CA SER A 106 15.63 -12.58 -7.12
C SER A 106 14.96 -11.75 -6.04
N ASN A 107 15.54 -11.68 -4.84
CA ASN A 107 15.02 -10.88 -3.72
C ASN A 107 15.82 -9.58 -3.54
N MET A 108 16.62 -9.19 -4.53
CA MET A 108 17.40 -7.95 -4.54
C MET A 108 16.69 -6.88 -5.39
N VAL A 109 16.87 -5.62 -5.03
CA VAL A 109 16.39 -4.47 -5.81
C VAL A 109 17.36 -4.19 -6.94
N TRP A 110 16.88 -4.26 -8.19
CA TRP A 110 17.72 -4.02 -9.38
C TRP A 110 17.53 -2.65 -10.00
N ARG A 111 16.32 -2.10 -9.89
CA ARG A 111 15.94 -0.84 -10.51
C ARG A 111 14.99 -0.06 -9.60
N VAL A 112 15.20 1.25 -9.53
CA VAL A 112 14.34 2.20 -8.85
C VAL A 112 14.17 3.35 -9.83
N ASP A 113 12.96 3.52 -10.34
CA ASP A 113 12.62 4.55 -11.31
C ASP A 113 11.67 5.54 -10.63
N VAL A 114 11.96 6.83 -10.71
CA VAL A 114 11.10 7.91 -10.21
C VAL A 114 10.64 8.73 -11.41
N SER A 115 9.37 9.14 -11.42
CA SER A 115 8.75 9.87 -12.51
C SER A 115 7.68 10.83 -12.01
N GLY A 116 7.30 11.82 -12.83
CA GLY A 116 6.24 12.80 -12.50
C GLY A 116 6.70 13.98 -11.63
N LEU A 117 8.00 14.12 -11.40
CA LEU A 117 8.60 15.17 -10.58
C LEU A 117 9.64 15.97 -11.39
N ASP A 118 9.90 17.21 -10.97
CA ASP A 118 11.01 18.03 -11.45
C ASP A 118 12.36 17.43 -11.00
N GLU A 119 13.43 17.75 -11.71
CA GLU A 119 14.75 17.15 -11.56
C GLU A 119 15.31 17.36 -10.13
N GLU A 120 15.05 18.51 -9.51
CA GLU A 120 15.48 18.77 -8.14
C GLU A 120 14.76 17.86 -7.12
N LEU A 121 13.45 17.69 -7.31
CA LEU A 121 12.59 16.97 -6.39
C LEU A 121 12.75 15.45 -6.56
N GLU A 122 12.96 14.98 -7.79
CA GLU A 122 13.35 13.60 -8.11
C GLU A 122 14.65 13.23 -7.38
N ASN A 123 15.68 14.07 -7.46
CA ASN A 123 16.95 13.85 -6.78
C ASN A 123 16.80 13.80 -5.25
N LYS A 124 15.90 14.62 -4.69
CA LYS A 124 15.57 14.64 -3.27
C LYS A 124 14.87 13.35 -2.84
N VAL A 125 13.88 12.89 -3.61
CA VAL A 125 13.22 11.59 -3.41
C VAL A 125 14.23 10.46 -3.48
N MET A 126 15.12 10.45 -4.47
CA MET A 126 16.13 9.41 -4.62
C MET A 126 17.09 9.35 -3.44
N LYS A 127 17.47 10.49 -2.86
CA LYS A 127 18.28 10.55 -1.62
C LYS A 127 17.52 9.99 -0.42
N GLN A 128 16.22 10.25 -0.28
CA GLN A 128 15.43 9.69 0.81
C GLN A 128 15.21 8.19 0.65
N LEU A 129 14.95 7.72 -0.57
CA LEU A 129 14.92 6.28 -0.86
C LEU A 129 16.23 5.58 -0.45
N GLN A 130 17.37 6.26 -0.59
CA GLN A 130 18.65 5.73 -0.10
C GLN A 130 18.71 5.59 1.42
N SER A 131 18.17 6.57 2.18
CA SER A 131 18.14 6.52 3.63
C SER A 131 17.23 5.39 4.15
N TYR A 132 16.14 5.10 3.44
CA TYR A 132 15.22 3.99 3.74
C TYR A 132 15.73 2.63 3.26
N GLY A 133 16.85 2.58 2.55
CA GLY A 133 17.42 1.35 1.99
C GLY A 133 16.75 0.87 0.70
N VAL A 134 15.89 1.67 0.05
CA VAL A 134 15.33 1.40 -1.28
C VAL A 134 16.37 1.76 -2.34
N THR A 135 17.46 0.99 -2.38
CA THR A 135 18.58 1.20 -3.28
C THR A 135 18.89 -0.02 -4.10
N ARG A 136 19.47 0.21 -5.28
CA ARG A 136 19.98 -0.88 -6.12
C ARG A 136 21.01 -1.70 -5.34
N GLY A 137 20.79 -3.01 -5.28
CA GLY A 137 21.65 -3.95 -4.57
C GLY A 137 21.18 -4.31 -3.15
N ASN A 138 20.19 -3.60 -2.59
CA ASN A 138 19.65 -3.96 -1.28
C ASN A 138 18.64 -5.11 -1.39
N PHE A 139 18.50 -5.88 -0.32
CA PHE A 139 17.52 -6.96 -0.25
C PHE A 139 16.13 -6.43 0.11
N GLN A 140 15.13 -6.92 -0.61
CA GLN A 140 13.73 -6.49 -0.47
C GLN A 140 13.15 -6.78 0.92
N TRP A 141 13.66 -7.79 1.64
CA TRP A 141 13.20 -8.11 2.99
C TRP A 141 13.63 -7.09 4.05
N ASN A 142 14.59 -6.20 3.74
CA ASN A 142 15.02 -5.13 4.64
C ASN A 142 14.24 -3.83 4.42
N ILE A 143 13.44 -3.77 3.34
CA ILE A 143 12.71 -2.59 2.92
C ILE A 143 11.29 -2.63 3.50
N GLY A 144 10.75 -1.47 3.88
CA GLY A 144 9.37 -1.33 4.34
C GLY A 144 8.34 -1.67 3.27
N SER A 145 7.07 -1.75 3.65
CA SER A 145 6.01 -1.96 2.65
C SER A 145 5.92 -0.74 1.70
N PRO A 146 5.39 -0.90 0.48
CA PRO A 146 5.19 0.24 -0.42
C PRO A 146 4.37 1.36 0.22
N GLY A 147 3.39 1.04 1.07
CA GLY A 147 2.60 2.03 1.81
C GLY A 147 3.44 2.79 2.85
N ASP A 148 4.28 2.10 3.61
CA ASP A 148 5.17 2.75 4.60
C ASP A 148 6.14 3.73 3.93
N ILE A 149 6.67 3.37 2.76
CA ILE A 149 7.58 4.21 1.98
C ILE A 149 6.85 5.46 1.47
N GLN A 150 5.62 5.30 0.97
CA GLN A 150 4.79 6.44 0.54
C GLN A 150 4.57 7.43 1.68
N ASP A 151 4.14 6.93 2.84
CA ASP A 151 3.85 7.76 4.01
C ASP A 151 5.10 8.48 4.53
N GLN A 152 6.26 7.80 4.53
CA GLN A 152 7.53 8.41 4.92
C GLN A 152 7.97 9.50 3.94
N LEU A 153 7.90 9.25 2.62
CA LEU A 153 8.28 10.23 1.61
C LEU A 153 7.43 11.51 1.69
N ILE A 154 6.12 11.38 1.88
CA ILE A 154 5.21 12.54 2.01
C ILE A 154 5.51 13.34 3.28
N LYS A 155 5.91 12.68 4.37
CA LYS A 155 6.29 13.34 5.63
C LYS A 155 7.62 14.08 5.52
N ASP A 156 8.62 13.46 4.88
CA ASP A 156 9.98 13.99 4.83
C ASP A 156 10.18 15.02 3.71
N ILE A 157 9.33 15.00 2.67
CA ILE A 157 9.38 15.95 1.55
C ILE A 157 8.07 16.74 1.50
N PRO A 158 8.00 17.90 2.19
CA PRO A 158 6.77 18.68 2.28
C PRO A 158 6.31 19.27 0.94
N GLU A 159 7.17 19.30 -0.08
CA GLU A 159 6.83 19.72 -1.45
C GLU A 159 6.02 18.67 -2.23
N LEU A 160 6.01 17.40 -1.80
CA LEU A 160 5.17 16.36 -2.43
C LEU A 160 3.71 16.50 -2.01
N LEU A 161 2.80 16.51 -2.99
CA LEU A 161 1.36 16.41 -2.77
C LEU A 161 0.97 14.95 -2.56
N TRP A 162 1.51 14.09 -3.42
CA TRP A 162 1.26 12.66 -3.42
C TRP A 162 2.44 11.93 -4.06
N ILE A 163 2.65 10.67 -3.68
CA ILE A 163 3.59 9.79 -4.37
C ILE A 163 3.06 8.36 -4.34
N GLY A 164 2.97 7.75 -5.52
CA GLY A 164 2.66 6.35 -5.70
C GLY A 164 3.95 5.53 -5.72
N VAL A 165 4.02 4.47 -4.92
CA VAL A 165 5.12 3.49 -4.93
C VAL A 165 4.56 2.14 -5.35
N THR A 166 5.01 1.64 -6.49
CA THR A 166 4.61 0.34 -7.02
C THR A 166 5.83 -0.58 -7.11
N LYS A 167 5.70 -1.81 -6.61
CA LYS A 167 6.73 -2.84 -6.68
C LYS A 167 6.40 -3.84 -7.77
N ASN A 168 7.22 -3.88 -8.82
CA ASN A 168 7.12 -4.82 -9.93
C ASN A 168 8.28 -5.82 -9.87
N GLY A 169 8.10 -6.90 -9.11
CA GLY A 169 9.12 -7.92 -8.90
C GLY A 169 10.35 -7.35 -8.19
N THR A 170 11.44 -7.15 -8.92
CA THR A 170 12.71 -6.61 -8.40
C THR A 170 12.93 -5.12 -8.72
N ALA A 171 11.96 -4.47 -9.36
CA ALA A 171 11.99 -3.05 -9.69
C ALA A 171 10.94 -2.28 -8.87
N TYR A 172 11.33 -1.10 -8.40
CA TYR A 172 10.42 -0.13 -7.78
C TYR A 172 10.16 0.99 -8.77
N HIS A 173 8.89 1.33 -8.96
CA HIS A 173 8.47 2.46 -9.77
C HIS A 173 7.73 3.44 -8.90
N LEU A 174 8.16 4.70 -8.93
CA LEU A 174 7.58 5.78 -8.18
C LEU A 174 7.03 6.84 -9.13
N GLU A 175 5.82 7.30 -8.83
CA GLU A 175 5.15 8.36 -9.56
C GLU A 175 4.74 9.44 -8.56
N GLY A 176 5.41 10.58 -8.62
CA GLY A 176 5.16 11.70 -7.72
C GLY A 176 4.25 12.75 -8.34
N VAL A 177 3.56 13.49 -7.49
CA VAL A 177 2.83 14.71 -7.85
C VAL A 177 3.26 15.80 -6.87
N GLU A 178 3.70 16.92 -7.42
CA GLU A 178 4.18 18.06 -6.65
C GLU A 178 3.03 18.89 -6.10
N LYS A 179 3.25 19.51 -4.94
CA LYS A 179 2.36 20.58 -4.48
C LYS A 179 2.60 21.79 -5.35
N THR A 180 1.59 22.15 -6.14
CA THR A 180 1.54 23.46 -6.77
C THR A 180 1.61 24.52 -5.67
N ARG A 181 2.74 25.21 -5.55
CA ARG A 181 2.73 26.54 -4.93
C ARG A 181 1.87 27.38 -5.86
N VAL A 182 0.68 27.73 -5.41
CA VAL A 182 -0.03 28.85 -6.01
C VAL A 182 0.89 30.04 -5.73
N GLU A 183 1.72 30.39 -6.71
CA GLU A 183 2.21 31.75 -6.80
C GLU A 183 0.94 32.59 -6.73
N LYS A 184 0.73 33.29 -5.61
CA LYS A 184 -0.20 34.41 -5.59
C LYS A 184 0.38 35.33 -6.66
N ASP A 185 -0.17 35.26 -7.86
CA ASP A 185 -0.25 36.30 -8.87
C ASP A 185 -0.76 35.69 -10.17
N GLU A 186 -2.08 35.64 -10.30
CA GLU A 186 -2.67 36.08 -11.55
C GLU A 186 -3.37 37.39 -11.23
N GLU A 187 -2.94 38.46 -11.92
CA GLU A 187 -3.64 39.73 -11.98
C GLU A 187 -5.14 39.44 -12.10
N GLY A 188 -5.89 39.77 -11.05
CA GLY A 188 -7.23 39.24 -10.86
C GLY A 188 -8.14 39.55 -12.04
N VAL A 189 -8.96 38.58 -12.43
CA VAL A 189 -10.12 38.89 -13.28
C VAL A 189 -11.00 39.91 -12.53
N PRO A 190 -11.47 40.99 -13.18
CA PRO A 190 -12.39 41.93 -12.56
C PRO A 190 -13.61 41.21 -11.95
N GLY A 191 -13.98 41.59 -10.74
CA GLY A 191 -14.89 40.79 -9.93
C GLY A 191 -15.28 41.47 -8.63
N HIS A 192 -16.48 41.15 -8.16
CA HIS A 192 -17.01 41.61 -6.87
C HIS A 192 -16.39 40.84 -5.71
N LEU A 193 -16.41 41.41 -4.51
CA LEU A 193 -16.28 40.65 -3.27
C LEU A 193 -17.68 40.40 -2.71
N VAL A 194 -18.01 39.12 -2.52
CA VAL A 194 -19.30 38.67 -2.00
C VAL A 194 -19.15 37.94 -0.67
N ALA A 195 -20.23 37.90 0.11
CA ALA A 195 -20.26 37.24 1.40
C ALA A 195 -20.21 35.71 1.29
N THR A 196 -19.28 35.07 1.99
CA THR A 196 -19.21 33.60 2.09
C THR A 196 -20.28 33.03 3.01
N LYS A 197 -20.71 33.81 4.01
CA LYS A 197 -21.63 33.42 5.08
C LYS A 197 -22.55 34.57 5.45
N GLU A 198 -23.65 34.23 6.12
CA GLU A 198 -24.52 35.22 6.74
C GLU A 198 -23.89 35.76 8.03
N GLY A 199 -24.08 37.05 8.30
CA GLY A 199 -23.50 37.70 9.46
C GLY A 199 -23.85 39.18 9.55
N VAL A 200 -23.40 39.81 10.63
CA VAL A 200 -23.54 41.26 10.84
C VAL A 200 -22.18 41.92 10.69
N ILE A 201 -22.07 42.89 9.80
CA ILE A 201 -20.80 43.54 9.49
C ILE A 201 -20.32 44.36 10.68
N VAL A 202 -19.05 44.19 11.04
CA VAL A 202 -18.39 44.92 12.13
C VAL A 202 -17.37 45.90 11.59
N ASP A 203 -16.61 45.48 10.58
CA ASP A 203 -15.56 46.31 9.99
C ASP A 203 -15.49 46.08 8.48
N ILE A 204 -15.16 47.15 7.75
CA ILE A 204 -15.06 47.16 6.30
C ILE A 204 -13.78 47.89 5.94
N TYR A 205 -12.85 47.15 5.34
CA TYR A 205 -11.65 47.70 4.73
C TYR A 205 -11.71 47.44 3.22
N ALA A 206 -11.89 48.48 2.41
CA ALA A 206 -11.88 48.37 0.95
C ALA A 206 -10.64 49.09 0.40
N GLU A 207 -9.73 48.34 -0.23
CA GLU A 207 -8.55 48.89 -0.93
C GLU A 207 -8.92 49.28 -2.37
N LYS A 208 -9.67 48.43 -3.06
CA LYS A 208 -10.18 48.64 -4.43
C LYS A 208 -11.64 48.23 -4.53
N GLY A 209 -12.43 49.03 -5.25
CA GLY A 209 -13.87 48.84 -5.42
C GLY A 209 -14.69 49.63 -4.40
N GLN A 210 -16.02 49.61 -4.56
CA GLN A 210 -16.93 50.39 -3.74
C GLN A 210 -17.68 49.52 -2.74
N PRO A 211 -17.55 49.75 -1.41
CA PRO A 211 -18.36 49.02 -0.43
C PRO A 211 -19.85 49.36 -0.61
N LEU A 212 -20.69 48.34 -0.79
CA LEU A 212 -22.14 48.46 -0.92
C LEU A 212 -22.88 48.28 0.42
N VAL A 213 -22.16 47.86 1.44
CA VAL A 213 -22.66 47.53 2.77
C VAL A 213 -22.05 48.48 3.81
N LYS A 214 -22.71 48.60 4.98
CA LYS A 214 -22.28 49.45 6.08
C LYS A 214 -22.07 48.62 7.35
N VAL A 215 -21.31 49.18 8.29
CA VAL A 215 -21.16 48.61 9.63
C VAL A 215 -22.54 48.48 10.30
N ASN A 216 -22.80 47.31 10.89
CA ASN A 216 -24.05 46.83 11.44
C ASN A 216 -25.11 46.34 10.44
N ASP A 217 -24.82 46.29 9.13
CA ASP A 217 -25.72 45.67 8.17
C ASP A 217 -25.72 44.14 8.32
N VAL A 218 -26.90 43.54 8.13
CA VAL A 218 -27.07 42.08 8.06
C VAL A 218 -26.91 41.65 6.60
N VAL A 219 -25.95 40.78 6.34
CA VAL A 219 -25.71 40.22 5.01
C VAL A 219 -26.00 38.73 4.99
N LYS A 220 -26.46 38.25 3.84
CA LYS A 220 -26.64 36.83 3.54
C LYS A 220 -25.50 36.34 2.68
N LYS A 221 -25.36 35.01 2.64
CA LYS A 221 -24.42 34.36 1.74
C LYS A 221 -24.68 34.80 0.28
N ASN A 222 -23.60 35.15 -0.40
CA ASN A 222 -23.51 35.69 -1.76
C ASN A 222 -23.98 37.14 -1.95
N ASP A 223 -24.29 37.89 -0.88
CA ASP A 223 -24.53 39.33 -1.03
C ASP A 223 -23.24 40.05 -1.45
N ILE A 224 -23.36 41.06 -2.32
CA ILE A 224 -22.23 41.86 -2.78
C ILE A 224 -21.81 42.81 -1.66
N LEU A 225 -20.58 42.63 -1.16
CA LEU A 225 -19.98 43.44 -0.11
C LEU A 225 -19.24 44.63 -0.71
N ILE A 226 -18.36 44.35 -1.68
CA ILE A 226 -17.58 45.38 -2.40
C ILE A 226 -17.78 45.19 -3.90
N SER A 227 -18.26 46.24 -4.56
CA SER A 227 -18.53 46.29 -5.99
C SER A 227 -17.25 46.52 -6.80
N ALA A 228 -17.10 45.81 -7.92
CA ALA A 228 -16.11 46.08 -8.96
C ALA A 228 -16.38 47.38 -9.73
N TYR A 229 -17.62 47.87 -9.72
CA TYR A 229 -18.01 49.11 -10.38
C TYR A 229 -17.98 50.27 -9.38
N LEU A 230 -17.39 51.38 -9.81
CA LEU A 230 -17.44 52.66 -9.09
C LEU A 230 -18.67 53.42 -9.56
N ASN A 231 -19.68 53.52 -8.70
CA ASN A 231 -20.85 54.36 -8.97
C ASN A 231 -20.54 55.80 -8.57
N ASP A 232 -20.78 56.72 -9.50
CA ASP A 232 -20.46 58.15 -9.49
C ASP A 232 -21.31 58.98 -8.48
N ASN A 233 -21.82 58.36 -7.42
CA ASN A 233 -22.75 58.95 -6.46
C ASN A 233 -22.07 59.49 -5.18
N THR A 234 -20.75 59.44 -5.08
CA THR A 234 -20.04 60.19 -4.03
C THR A 234 -19.92 61.64 -4.49
N GLN A 235 -20.74 62.49 -3.88
CA GLN A 235 -20.78 63.94 -4.07
C GLN A 235 -19.38 64.57 -3.98
N ALA A 236 -18.71 64.71 -5.11
CA ALA A 236 -17.61 65.64 -5.31
C ALA A 236 -17.90 66.34 -6.64
N GLU A 237 -18.51 67.52 -6.51
CA GLU A 237 -18.59 68.62 -7.47
C GLU A 237 -18.33 68.23 -8.94
N LYS A 238 -19.41 67.88 -9.67
CA LYS A 238 -19.40 67.88 -11.13
C LYS A 238 -19.36 69.34 -11.61
N PRO A 239 -18.41 69.74 -12.49
CA PRO A 239 -18.65 70.86 -13.37
C PRO A 239 -19.75 70.43 -14.36
N GLU A 240 -20.78 71.25 -14.48
CA GLU A 240 -21.83 71.10 -15.48
C GLU A 240 -21.24 71.25 -16.89
N GLU A 241 -21.13 70.17 -17.65
CA GLU A 241 -21.25 70.20 -19.11
C GLU A 241 -21.96 68.93 -19.60
N ASP A 242 -22.92 69.17 -20.49
CA ASP A 242 -23.79 68.22 -21.16
C ASP A 242 -22.99 67.19 -21.99
N ASP A 243 -23.27 65.89 -21.80
CA ASP A 243 -23.49 64.91 -22.86
C ASP A 243 -23.84 63.54 -22.25
N ASP A 244 -24.94 62.96 -22.74
CA ASP A 244 -25.49 61.65 -22.38
C ASP A 244 -24.59 60.50 -22.85
N GLU A 245 -23.54 60.16 -22.09
CA GLU A 245 -23.00 58.80 -22.02
C GLU A 245 -22.58 58.54 -20.58
N GLU A 246 -23.32 57.70 -19.85
CA GLU A 246 -22.88 57.16 -18.55
C GLU A 246 -21.49 56.51 -18.75
N LEU A 247 -20.44 57.24 -18.38
CA LEU A 247 -19.07 56.75 -18.38
C LEU A 247 -18.95 55.67 -17.30
N LYS A 248 -19.39 54.45 -17.62
CA LYS A 248 -19.20 53.28 -16.75
C LYS A 248 -17.71 53.03 -16.66
N SER A 249 -17.14 53.41 -15.52
CA SER A 249 -15.75 53.12 -15.18
C SER A 249 -15.44 51.64 -15.47
N PRO A 250 -14.27 51.31 -16.04
CA PRO A 250 -13.92 49.93 -16.32
C PRO A 250 -14.00 49.11 -15.03
N PRO A 251 -14.51 47.85 -15.10
CA PRO A 251 -14.66 47.04 -13.92
C PRO A 251 -13.31 46.81 -13.25
N LEU A 252 -13.26 47.08 -11.96
CA LEU A 252 -12.08 46.97 -11.13
C LEU A 252 -11.97 45.55 -10.55
N ILE A 253 -10.77 45.20 -10.13
CA ILE A 253 -10.54 44.04 -9.29
C ILE A 253 -10.84 44.49 -7.86
N ALA A 254 -11.99 44.07 -7.30
CA ALA A 254 -12.31 44.44 -5.93
C ALA A 254 -11.35 43.75 -4.94
N GLU A 255 -10.79 44.54 -4.03
CA GLU A 255 -9.82 44.13 -3.01
C GLU A 255 -10.19 44.80 -1.69
N GLY A 256 -10.26 44.00 -0.63
CA GLY A 256 -10.71 44.45 0.67
C GLY A 256 -11.05 43.27 1.58
N GLU A 257 -11.22 43.58 2.85
CA GLU A 257 -11.58 42.67 3.93
C GLU A 257 -12.87 43.18 4.58
N VAL A 258 -13.83 42.28 4.83
CA VAL A 258 -15.08 42.62 5.51
C VAL A 258 -15.27 41.65 6.66
N ILE A 259 -15.04 42.15 7.86
CA ILE A 259 -15.16 41.37 9.09
C ILE A 259 -16.63 41.40 9.54
N ALA A 260 -17.21 40.22 9.71
CA ALA A 260 -18.58 40.08 10.21
C ALA A 260 -18.66 39.20 11.46
N LYS A 261 -19.67 39.45 12.29
CA LYS A 261 -20.11 38.56 13.36
C LYS A 261 -20.90 37.42 12.75
N VAL A 262 -20.33 36.22 12.85
CA VAL A 262 -20.93 34.95 12.42
C VAL A 262 -21.21 34.09 13.64
N TRP A 263 -22.37 33.42 13.64
CA TRP A 263 -22.77 32.54 14.73
C TRP A 263 -22.56 31.08 14.40
N TYR A 264 -21.90 30.36 15.30
CA TYR A 264 -21.70 28.92 15.20
C TYR A 264 -22.39 28.19 16.33
N LYS A 265 -23.04 27.07 16.00
CA LYS A 265 -23.65 26.17 16.98
C LYS A 265 -22.87 24.87 17.05
N SER A 266 -22.38 24.54 18.25
CA SER A 266 -21.74 23.24 18.53
C SER A 266 -22.57 22.48 19.55
N THR A 267 -22.96 21.25 19.20
CA THR A 267 -23.67 20.34 20.10
C THR A 267 -22.81 19.10 20.32
N ILE A 268 -22.40 18.89 21.58
CA ILE A 268 -21.52 17.80 21.99
C ILE A 268 -22.23 16.95 23.04
N SER A 269 -22.01 15.63 23.02
CA SER A 269 -22.52 14.72 24.03
C SER A 269 -21.38 13.86 24.57
N VAL A 270 -21.15 13.94 25.89
CA VAL A 270 -20.09 13.23 26.60
C VAL A 270 -20.73 12.25 27.59
N PRO A 271 -20.39 10.95 27.58
CA PRO A 271 -20.87 10.01 28.58
C PRO A 271 -20.18 10.20 29.93
N LEU A 272 -20.94 10.03 31.02
CA LEU A 272 -20.42 10.05 32.40
C LEU A 272 -19.61 8.79 32.74
N GLU A 273 -19.97 7.66 32.11
CA GLU A 273 -19.23 6.42 32.22
C GLU A 273 -18.75 6.01 30.83
N ASP A 274 -17.44 5.85 30.68
CA ASP A 274 -16.80 5.50 29.43
C ASP A 274 -16.04 4.18 29.57
N LYS A 275 -16.03 3.40 28.50
CA LYS A 275 -15.35 2.12 28.43
C LYS A 275 -14.51 2.09 27.17
N TYR A 276 -13.20 2.12 27.34
CA TYR A 276 -12.27 2.05 26.23
C TYR A 276 -11.07 1.19 26.60
N ASP A 277 -10.51 0.52 25.59
CA ASP A 277 -9.31 -0.29 25.75
C ASP A 277 -8.08 0.61 25.61
N VAL A 278 -7.14 0.48 26.54
CA VAL A 278 -5.85 1.18 26.52
C VAL A 278 -4.74 0.16 26.39
N LEU A 279 -3.72 0.47 25.60
CA LEU A 279 -2.52 -0.37 25.50
C LEU A 279 -1.69 -0.17 26.77
N THR A 280 -1.36 -1.27 27.47
CA THR A 280 -0.54 -1.22 28.70
C THR A 280 0.92 -0.91 28.39
N GLY A 281 1.34 -1.13 27.14
CA GLY A 281 2.72 -1.05 26.70
C GLY A 281 3.46 -2.38 26.78
N GLU A 282 2.86 -3.41 27.39
CA GLU A 282 3.41 -4.76 27.33
C GLU A 282 3.24 -5.35 25.93
N THR A 283 4.34 -5.89 25.39
CA THR A 283 4.37 -6.43 24.03
C THR A 283 5.06 -7.78 24.00
N SER A 284 4.53 -8.69 23.20
CA SER A 284 5.11 -10.01 22.95
C SER A 284 5.23 -10.23 21.46
N VAL A 285 6.46 -10.37 20.98
CA VAL A 285 6.75 -10.59 19.56
C VAL A 285 6.93 -12.08 19.28
N ARG A 286 6.30 -12.56 18.21
CA ARG A 286 6.46 -13.93 17.73
C ARG A 286 6.74 -13.98 16.25
N HIS A 287 7.45 -15.03 15.86
CA HIS A 287 7.89 -15.22 14.49
C HIS A 287 7.33 -16.53 13.95
N TYR A 288 6.74 -16.44 12.78
CA TYR A 288 6.14 -17.56 12.06
C TYR A 288 6.69 -17.62 10.65
N VAL A 289 6.65 -18.81 10.08
CA VAL A 289 6.77 -19.03 8.64
C VAL A 289 5.44 -19.58 8.18
N ASN A 290 4.77 -18.87 7.29
CA ASN A 290 3.57 -19.34 6.63
C ASN A 290 4.00 -20.18 5.42
N VAL A 291 3.48 -21.40 5.31
CA VAL A 291 3.73 -22.32 4.19
C VAL A 291 2.39 -22.73 3.61
N PHE A 292 2.08 -22.25 2.40
CA PHE A 292 0.74 -22.22 1.82
C PHE A 292 -0.23 -21.47 2.74
N ASP A 293 -1.04 -22.20 3.51
CA ASP A 293 -2.01 -21.65 4.49
C ASP A 293 -1.70 -22.10 5.93
N LEU A 294 -0.56 -22.77 6.14
CA LEU A 294 -0.15 -23.27 7.45
C LEU A 294 0.85 -22.31 8.10
N LEU A 295 0.40 -21.64 9.17
CA LEU A 295 1.24 -20.77 9.98
C LEU A 295 2.06 -21.58 10.99
N VAL A 296 3.35 -21.78 10.72
CA VAL A 296 4.25 -22.56 11.59
C VAL A 296 5.06 -21.60 12.48
N PRO A 297 4.97 -21.69 13.83
CA PRO A 297 5.80 -20.89 14.70
C PRO A 297 7.26 -21.33 14.54
N VAL A 298 8.17 -20.37 14.39
CA VAL A 298 9.62 -20.62 14.29
C VAL A 298 10.39 -20.10 15.49
N TRP A 299 9.84 -19.12 16.21
CA TRP A 299 10.49 -18.56 17.40
C TRP A 299 9.47 -17.99 18.39
N ASN A 300 9.83 -18.05 19.68
CA ASN A 300 9.02 -17.64 20.82
C ASN A 300 7.65 -18.34 20.90
N PHE A 301 7.67 -19.63 21.26
CA PHE A 301 6.50 -20.52 21.27
C PHE A 301 5.53 -20.30 22.44
N ARG A 302 5.92 -19.52 23.47
CA ARG A 302 5.10 -19.34 24.67
C ARG A 302 3.99 -18.32 24.40
N ASN A 303 2.78 -18.64 24.87
CA ASN A 303 1.69 -17.65 24.89
C ASN A 303 1.92 -16.64 26.01
N PRO A 304 1.83 -15.32 25.74
CA PRO A 304 1.80 -14.34 26.81
C PRO A 304 0.49 -14.50 27.59
N GLU A 305 0.55 -14.25 28.88
CA GLU A 305 -0.58 -14.36 29.80
C GLU A 305 -1.36 -13.03 29.82
N PHE A 306 -1.74 -12.54 28.63
CA PHE A 306 -2.51 -11.30 28.47
C PHE A 306 -4.01 -11.61 28.46
N GLU A 307 -4.81 -10.93 29.29
CA GLU A 307 -6.27 -11.12 29.33
C GLU A 307 -6.95 -10.64 28.04
N LYS A 308 -6.57 -9.45 27.57
CA LYS A 308 -7.02 -8.88 26.29
C LYS A 308 -5.83 -8.50 25.44
N THR A 309 -5.94 -8.72 24.13
CA THR A 309 -4.84 -8.50 23.20
C THR A 309 -5.29 -7.79 21.93
N GLN A 310 -4.36 -7.03 21.35
CA GLN A 310 -4.40 -6.58 19.97
C GLN A 310 -3.21 -7.18 19.24
N VAL A 311 -3.45 -7.75 18.07
CA VAL A 311 -2.40 -8.41 17.27
C VAL A 311 -2.16 -7.60 16.02
N GLU A 312 -0.92 -7.18 15.85
CA GLU A 312 -0.41 -6.58 14.63
C GLU A 312 0.46 -7.60 13.91
N ALA A 313 0.26 -7.77 12.61
CA ALA A 313 0.99 -8.73 11.80
C ALA A 313 1.70 -8.03 10.65
N ASP A 314 3.01 -8.25 10.56
CA ASP A 314 3.86 -7.85 9.45
C ASP A 314 4.27 -9.10 8.67
N GLU A 315 3.88 -9.16 7.40
CA GLU A 315 4.11 -10.30 6.51
C GLU A 315 5.11 -9.95 5.41
N LYS A 316 6.21 -10.70 5.36
CA LYS A 316 7.26 -10.59 4.35
C LYS A 316 7.20 -11.77 3.40
N GLU A 317 6.85 -11.46 2.17
CA GLU A 317 6.74 -12.45 1.09
C GLU A 317 8.09 -12.71 0.42
N PHE A 318 8.30 -13.96 0.01
CA PHE A 318 9.49 -14.36 -0.75
C PHE A 318 9.15 -14.61 -2.21
N TYR A 319 10.09 -14.29 -3.10
CA TYR A 319 9.95 -14.45 -4.54
C TYR A 319 11.07 -15.33 -5.10
N PHE A 320 10.74 -16.17 -6.08
CA PHE A 320 11.70 -16.91 -6.89
C PHE A 320 11.46 -16.57 -8.36
N LEU A 321 12.37 -15.78 -8.94
CA LEU A 321 12.17 -15.07 -10.19
C LEU A 321 10.93 -14.16 -10.10
N ASN A 322 10.01 -14.24 -11.08
CA ASN A 322 8.75 -13.49 -11.06
C ASN A 322 7.62 -14.27 -10.38
N TRP A 323 7.91 -15.39 -9.71
CA TRP A 323 6.91 -16.21 -9.05
C TRP A 323 6.95 -16.02 -7.54
N LYS A 324 5.80 -15.67 -6.95
CA LYS A 324 5.59 -15.65 -5.50
C LYS A 324 5.57 -17.09 -5.01
N ILE A 325 6.55 -17.46 -4.18
CA ILE A 325 6.57 -18.80 -3.59
C ILE A 325 5.52 -18.88 -2.47
N PRO A 326 4.92 -20.06 -2.22
CA PRO A 326 3.93 -20.25 -1.16
C PRO A 326 4.59 -20.32 0.22
N VAL A 327 5.56 -19.44 0.48
CA VAL A 327 6.27 -19.32 1.74
C VAL A 327 6.45 -17.84 2.05
N SER A 328 6.04 -17.41 3.24
CA SER A 328 6.24 -16.06 3.74
C SER A 328 6.67 -16.08 5.20
N TYR A 329 7.32 -15.01 5.64
CA TYR A 329 7.68 -14.81 7.03
C TYR A 329 6.68 -13.86 7.67
N VAL A 330 6.12 -14.23 8.82
CA VAL A 330 5.13 -13.41 9.52
C VAL A 330 5.64 -13.08 10.92
N LYS A 331 5.80 -11.78 11.21
CA LYS A 331 6.06 -11.26 12.55
C LYS A 331 4.74 -10.80 13.15
N ARG A 332 4.32 -11.43 14.26
CA ARG A 332 3.16 -10.99 15.03
C ARG A 332 3.61 -10.27 16.29
N THR A 333 3.20 -9.01 16.44
CA THR A 333 3.35 -8.24 17.67
C THR A 333 2.03 -8.32 18.41
N ILE A 334 2.02 -8.98 19.55
CA ILE A 334 0.86 -9.11 20.44
C ILE A 334 1.01 -8.00 21.49
N LEU A 335 0.10 -7.04 21.46
CA LEU A 335 0.03 -5.93 22.41
C LEU A 335 -1.03 -6.28 23.46
N GLU A 336 -0.70 -6.08 24.72
CA GLU A 336 -1.69 -6.20 25.80
C GLU A 336 -2.59 -4.97 25.86
N LYS A 337 -3.86 -5.23 26.16
CA LYS A 337 -4.89 -4.23 26.40
C LYS A 337 -5.48 -4.40 27.78
N GLU A 338 -5.81 -3.27 28.39
CA GLU A 338 -6.64 -3.22 29.59
C GLU A 338 -7.92 -2.41 29.31
N GLU A 339 -9.06 -2.93 29.77
CA GLU A 339 -10.32 -2.19 29.73
C GLU A 339 -10.29 -1.16 30.85
N THR A 340 -10.22 0.13 30.49
CA THR A 340 -10.31 1.20 31.48
C THR A 340 -11.75 1.65 31.59
N HIS A 341 -12.24 1.66 32.82
CA HIS A 341 -13.52 2.24 33.19
C HIS A 341 -13.31 3.65 33.73
N GLU A 342 -13.54 4.66 32.91
CA GLU A 342 -13.45 6.03 33.36
C GLU A 342 -14.84 6.52 33.79
N LYS A 343 -14.99 6.79 35.09
CA LYS A 343 -16.17 7.49 35.63
C LYS A 343 -15.82 8.96 35.80
N ARG A 344 -16.56 9.82 35.12
CA ARG A 344 -16.38 11.27 35.15
C ARG A 344 -17.46 11.90 36.02
N THR A 345 -17.10 12.95 36.75
CA THR A 345 -18.08 13.82 37.38
C THR A 345 -18.79 14.65 36.30
N GLU A 346 -19.98 15.15 36.61
CA GLU A 346 -20.71 16.04 35.68
C GLU A 346 -19.87 17.26 35.30
N GLU A 347 -19.13 17.84 36.26
CA GLU A 347 -18.21 18.95 36.03
C GLU A 347 -17.05 18.59 35.08
N ALA A 348 -16.43 17.42 35.25
CA ALA A 348 -15.36 16.96 34.39
C ALA A 348 -15.86 16.66 32.96
N ALA A 349 -17.03 16.02 32.85
CA ALA A 349 -17.69 15.80 31.56
C ALA A 349 -18.08 17.12 30.88
N MET A 350 -18.46 18.14 31.65
CA MET A 350 -18.73 19.49 31.14
C MET A 350 -17.50 20.17 30.57
N ALA A 351 -16.38 20.13 31.31
CA ALA A 351 -15.12 20.70 30.86
C ALA A 351 -14.64 20.03 29.55
N LEU A 352 -14.73 18.69 29.49
CA LEU A 352 -14.39 17.92 28.30
C LEU A 352 -15.33 18.23 27.12
N ALA A 353 -16.63 18.40 27.37
CA ALA A 353 -17.58 18.80 26.34
C ALA A 353 -17.27 20.19 25.75
N LYS A 354 -16.88 21.16 26.60
CA LYS A 354 -16.43 22.49 26.16
C LYS A 354 -15.16 22.41 25.33
N GLU A 355 -14.18 21.61 25.75
CA GLU A 355 -12.92 21.44 25.01
C GLU A 355 -13.17 20.82 23.63
N GLN A 356 -13.99 19.77 23.56
CA GLN A 356 -14.40 19.15 22.29
C GLN A 356 -15.17 20.12 21.39
N ALA A 357 -16.08 20.93 21.96
CA ALA A 357 -16.83 21.93 21.22
C ALA A 357 -15.91 22.99 20.60
N LEU A 358 -14.92 23.47 21.36
CA LEU A 358 -13.92 24.43 20.91
C LEU A 358 -12.99 23.83 19.85
N ARG A 359 -12.57 22.57 20.01
CA ARG A 359 -11.76 21.85 19.01
C ARG A 359 -12.51 21.71 17.69
N ARG A 360 -13.81 21.40 17.75
CA ARG A 360 -14.69 21.34 16.58
C ARG A 360 -14.89 22.70 15.92
N LEU A 361 -15.04 23.77 16.71
CA LEU A 361 -15.13 25.14 16.18
C LEU A 361 -13.86 25.53 15.42
N LYS A 362 -12.68 25.27 15.99
CA LYS A 362 -11.38 25.55 15.37
C LYS A 362 -11.15 24.84 14.03
N GLN A 363 -11.86 23.74 13.76
CA GLN A 363 -11.82 23.06 12.46
C GLN A 363 -12.72 23.71 11.40
N MET A 364 -13.67 24.58 11.81
CA MET A 364 -14.64 25.22 10.93
C MET A 364 -14.34 26.70 10.64
N ILE A 365 -13.64 27.38 11.55
CA ILE A 365 -13.26 28.79 11.41
C ILE A 365 -11.88 28.93 10.75
N PRO A 366 -11.61 30.03 10.02
CA PRO A 366 -10.28 30.29 9.48
C PRO A 366 -9.27 30.66 10.60
N LEU A 367 -7.97 30.55 10.31
CA LEU A 367 -6.89 30.67 11.31
C LEU A 367 -6.77 32.05 11.95
N ASP A 368 -7.21 33.08 11.24
CA ASP A 368 -7.23 34.50 11.59
C ASP A 368 -8.52 34.94 12.31
N ALA A 369 -9.54 34.07 12.37
CA ALA A 369 -10.79 34.40 13.04
C ALA A 369 -10.63 34.57 14.56
N LYS A 370 -11.34 35.56 15.11
CA LYS A 370 -11.35 35.88 16.54
C LYS A 370 -12.69 35.52 17.16
N ILE A 371 -12.66 34.68 18.19
CA ILE A 371 -13.86 34.37 18.99
C ILE A 371 -14.16 35.58 19.89
N GLU A 372 -15.32 36.19 19.72
CA GLU A 372 -15.77 37.34 20.51
C GLU A 372 -16.51 36.91 21.78
N ASP A 373 -17.43 35.96 21.65
CA ASP A 373 -18.29 35.51 22.76
C ASP A 373 -18.61 34.01 22.67
N GLU A 374 -18.85 33.41 23.84
CA GLU A 374 -19.28 32.03 24.01
C GLU A 374 -20.49 31.98 24.95
N LYS A 375 -21.62 31.47 24.45
CA LYS A 375 -22.85 31.33 25.23
C LYS A 375 -23.33 29.89 25.28
N VAL A 376 -23.33 29.32 26.49
CA VAL A 376 -23.94 28.03 26.76
C VAL A 376 -25.46 28.19 26.77
N LEU A 377 -26.16 27.56 25.82
CA LEU A 377 -27.62 27.60 25.75
C LEU A 377 -28.29 26.45 26.48
N HIS A 378 -27.67 25.27 26.41
CA HIS A 378 -28.30 24.06 26.90
C HIS A 378 -27.30 23.15 27.56
N GLU A 379 -27.59 22.89 28.82
CA GLU A 379 -26.90 21.96 29.68
C GLU A 379 -27.95 20.98 30.19
N ARG A 380 -27.85 19.73 29.74
CA ARG A 380 -28.71 18.65 30.24
C ARG A 380 -27.92 17.38 30.45
N VAL A 381 -28.15 16.77 31.60
CA VAL A 381 -27.75 15.39 31.86
C VAL A 381 -28.96 14.51 31.55
N GLU A 382 -28.87 13.73 30.47
CA GLU A 382 -29.93 12.81 30.05
C GLU A 382 -29.29 11.46 29.72
N ASN A 383 -29.86 10.37 30.23
CA ASN A 383 -29.43 8.99 29.93
C ASN A 383 -27.94 8.72 30.19
N GLY A 384 -27.39 9.25 31.29
CA GLY A 384 -25.98 9.06 31.66
C GLY A 384 -24.99 9.82 30.78
N LYS A 385 -25.45 10.80 29.99
CA LYS A 385 -24.62 11.66 29.15
C LYS A 385 -24.90 13.12 29.43
N VAL A 386 -23.85 13.92 29.45
CA VAL A 386 -23.92 15.38 29.43
C VAL A 386 -24.08 15.80 27.98
N LYS A 387 -25.18 16.49 27.66
CA LYS A 387 -25.39 17.16 26.38
C LYS A 387 -25.18 18.65 26.58
N LEU A 388 -24.27 19.20 25.79
CA LEU A 388 -23.90 20.62 25.83
C LEU A 388 -24.13 21.24 24.45
N THR A 389 -24.88 22.35 24.41
CA THR A 389 -25.03 23.18 23.21
C THR A 389 -24.50 24.57 23.48
N ILE A 390 -23.49 24.95 22.71
CA ILE A 390 -22.79 26.24 22.81
C ILE A 390 -23.00 27.00 21.51
N TYR A 391 -23.31 28.30 21.64
CA TYR A 391 -23.25 29.26 20.56
C TYR A 391 -21.98 30.08 20.68
N TYR A 392 -21.22 30.18 19.61
CA TYR A 392 -20.05 31.03 19.50
C TYR A 392 -20.36 32.19 18.57
N THR A 393 -19.96 33.39 18.99
CA THR A 393 -19.93 34.58 18.14
C THR A 393 -18.48 34.77 17.69
N VAL A 394 -18.25 34.70 16.39
CA VAL A 394 -16.90 34.75 15.81
C VAL A 394 -16.83 35.93 14.85
N LEU A 395 -15.76 36.70 14.98
CA LEU A 395 -15.35 37.73 14.03
C LEU A 395 -14.43 37.06 13.01
N GLU A 396 -14.88 37.00 11.77
CA GLU A 396 -14.11 36.44 10.66
C GLU A 396 -14.32 37.25 9.40
N ASP A 397 -13.32 37.25 8.52
CA ASP A 397 -13.48 37.77 7.17
C ASP A 397 -14.43 36.86 6.39
N ILE A 398 -15.49 37.47 5.87
CA ILE A 398 -16.49 36.79 5.05
C ILE A 398 -16.32 37.08 3.57
N THR A 399 -15.25 37.74 3.13
CA THR A 399 -15.07 38.08 1.71
C THR A 399 -14.68 36.86 0.86
N LYS A 400 -15.25 36.81 -0.35
CA LYS A 400 -14.82 35.89 -1.41
C LYS A 400 -14.97 36.57 -2.76
N ARG A 401 -13.97 36.42 -3.62
CA ARG A 401 -14.00 36.95 -4.97
C ARG A 401 -15.02 36.20 -5.83
N GLN A 402 -15.87 36.95 -6.53
CA GLN A 402 -16.78 36.48 -7.57
C GLN A 402 -16.41 37.18 -8.90
N PRO A 403 -15.84 36.45 -9.88
CA PRO A 403 -15.51 37.03 -11.17
C PRO A 403 -16.77 37.50 -11.90
N LEU A 404 -16.65 38.56 -12.69
CA LEU A 404 -17.74 39.04 -13.54
C LEU A 404 -18.00 38.02 -14.68
N THR A 405 -19.21 37.50 -14.75
CA THR A 405 -19.67 36.72 -15.90
C THR A 405 -20.17 37.64 -17.01
N GLN A 406 -19.86 37.31 -18.26
CA GLN A 406 -20.24 38.11 -19.43
C GLN A 406 -21.78 38.08 -19.59
N GLY A 407 -22.49 39.02 -18.95
CA GLY A 407 -23.95 39.11 -18.97
C GLY A 407 -24.63 39.86 -17.80
N ASP A 408 -23.89 40.25 -16.76
CA ASP A 408 -24.41 41.04 -15.61
C ASP A 408 -24.36 42.57 -15.82
#